data_AF-R1BUZ9-F1
#
_entry.id   AF-R1BUZ9-F1
#
_cell.length_a   1.000
_cell.length_b   1.000
_cell.length_c   1.000
_cell.angle_alpha   90.00
_cell.angle_beta   90.00
_cell.angle_gamma   90.00
#
_symmetry.space_group_name_H-M   'P 1'
#
loop_
_entity.id
_entity.type
_entity.pdbx_description
1 polymer ?
#
loop_
_entity_poly.entity_id
_entity_poly.type
_entity_poly.pdbx_seq_one_letter_code
_entity_poly.pdbx_strand_id
1 'polypeptide(L)'
;MVVSKPAKEGGRRFSVVVAACKQSRGIGVSNQLPWRLRGDMQYFKQLTRSTRDPTKQNAVIMGRKTWESIPEKMRPLGDRLNVVISANPAARELYGMGDKVLLATSLGDALQQLCEGDYAASVESVFVIGGSSVYAEAVDLPQLCERVYYTEVSKHAPLRDANGAAPPAAAAAVGPATEAAAAGCVGGSDDPFGCDTHFPPLPADTWRQASASAPRDENGLSYRFLAFESRESPPAAAPHEELQYLDLVREVIESGVSRPDRTGIGTRGKFGAQMRFSLRDRFPLLTTKTVFWRGIWDGNSSRDYLDSIGLTEREVGDLGPVYGWQWRHFGAEYTDMHADYTGKGVVRALKEKPYDRRIIMSAWNPKDLPKMALPPCHMFAQFYVANGELSCQMYQRSADLGLGVPFNIASYALLTCLLAHVTGLKRGDFVHVIGDAHVYNNHVTALREQLTREPLLFPQLRISDAVTSIEECTFADLELVGYKSHGKIKMDMAV
;
A
#
# COMPACT_ATOMS: atom_id res chain seq x y z
N MET A 1 43.49 -13.92 7.82
CA MET A 1 42.61 -13.02 7.04
C MET A 1 42.19 -13.74 5.79
N VAL A 2 40.94 -14.20 5.72
CA VAL A 2 40.34 -14.63 4.45
C VAL A 2 39.60 -13.42 3.91
N VAL A 3 40.11 -12.84 2.82
CA VAL A 3 39.47 -11.71 2.15
C VAL A 3 38.22 -12.26 1.44
N SER A 4 37.04 -11.86 1.89
CA SER A 4 35.80 -12.14 1.18
C SER A 4 35.88 -11.48 -0.20
N LYS A 5 35.64 -12.25 -1.26
CA LYS A 5 35.49 -11.68 -2.60
C LYS A 5 34.24 -10.80 -2.58
N PRO A 6 34.28 -9.57 -3.16
CA PRO A 6 33.07 -8.78 -3.33
C PRO A 6 32.07 -9.57 -4.17
N ALA A 7 30.81 -9.58 -3.74
CA ALA A 7 29.73 -10.18 -4.50
C ALA A 7 29.66 -9.49 -5.88
N LYS A 8 29.60 -10.30 -6.96
CA LYS A 8 29.46 -9.76 -8.32
C LYS A 8 28.20 -8.91 -8.43
N GLU A 9 28.28 -7.83 -9.20
CA GLU A 9 27.10 -7.09 -9.67
C GLU A 9 26.13 -8.08 -10.35
N GLY A 10 24.97 -8.32 -9.74
CA GLY A 10 24.01 -9.34 -10.20
C GLY A 10 23.53 -10.36 -9.15
N GLY A 11 23.93 -10.25 -7.88
CA GLY A 11 23.41 -11.11 -6.80
C GLY A 11 21.89 -11.01 -6.61
N ARG A 12 21.25 -12.11 -6.18
CA ARG A 12 19.81 -12.14 -5.87
C ARG A 12 19.50 -11.14 -4.74
N ARG A 13 18.49 -10.28 -4.95
CA ARG A 13 17.98 -9.37 -3.91
C ARG A 13 17.18 -10.12 -2.86
N PHE A 14 17.17 -9.58 -1.64
CA PHE A 14 16.45 -10.15 -0.52
C PHE A 14 15.83 -9.06 0.38
N SER A 15 14.90 -9.47 1.24
CA SER A 15 14.44 -8.67 2.38
C SER A 15 14.81 -9.39 3.70
N VAL A 16 14.88 -8.66 4.81
CA VAL A 16 15.05 -9.21 6.15
C VAL A 16 13.70 -9.19 6.86
N VAL A 17 13.36 -10.22 7.64
CA VAL A 17 12.16 -10.24 8.49
C VAL A 17 12.55 -10.63 9.91
N VAL A 18 12.37 -9.72 10.88
CA VAL A 18 12.79 -9.91 12.26
C VAL A 18 11.75 -9.35 13.25
N ALA A 19 11.59 -10.00 14.40
CA ALA A 19 10.96 -9.43 15.58
C ALA A 19 12.00 -9.25 16.68
N ALA A 20 12.09 -8.06 17.27
CA ALA A 20 13.18 -7.70 18.18
C ALA A 20 12.73 -6.74 19.30
N CYS A 21 13.35 -6.87 20.47
CA CYS A 21 13.13 -6.00 21.61
C CYS A 21 13.54 -4.56 21.29
N LYS A 22 12.67 -3.60 21.60
CA LYS A 22 12.89 -2.16 21.40
C LYS A 22 14.15 -1.63 22.10
N GLN A 23 14.40 -2.08 23.32
CA GLN A 23 15.50 -1.60 24.16
C GLN A 23 16.85 -2.20 23.74
N SER A 24 16.92 -3.53 23.61
CA SER A 24 18.19 -4.25 23.44
C SER A 24 18.49 -4.69 22.00
N ARG A 25 17.47 -4.77 21.13
CA ARG A 25 17.44 -5.55 19.88
C ARG A 25 17.52 -7.08 20.11
N GLY A 26 17.21 -7.55 21.31
CA GLY A 26 17.13 -8.98 21.62
C GLY A 26 16.07 -9.70 20.78
N ILE A 27 16.42 -10.86 20.23
CA ILE A 27 15.58 -11.67 19.31
C ILE A 27 15.39 -13.12 19.78
N GLY A 28 16.13 -13.56 20.79
CA GLY A 28 16.10 -14.94 21.25
C GLY A 28 16.73 -15.14 22.61
N VAL A 29 16.24 -16.17 23.31
CA VAL A 29 16.74 -16.64 24.61
C VAL A 29 16.73 -18.17 24.59
N SER A 30 17.86 -18.81 24.90
CA SER A 30 18.02 -20.27 24.90
C SER A 30 17.54 -20.95 23.60
N ASN A 31 17.85 -20.32 22.45
CA ASN A 31 17.41 -20.72 21.11
C ASN A 31 15.88 -20.77 20.91
N GLN A 32 15.12 -19.97 21.67
CA GLN A 32 13.66 -19.78 21.51
C GLN A 32 13.31 -18.30 21.36
N LEU A 33 12.14 -18.00 20.78
CA LEU A 33 11.59 -16.65 20.75
C LEU A 33 11.22 -16.20 22.18
N PRO A 34 11.55 -14.97 22.62
CA PRO A 34 11.29 -14.53 24.00
C PRO A 34 9.80 -14.23 24.28
N TRP A 35 8.96 -14.24 23.25
CA TRP A 35 7.53 -13.95 23.33
C TRP A 35 6.71 -14.82 22.36
N ARG A 36 5.39 -14.83 22.56
CA ARG A 36 4.42 -15.41 21.62
C ARG A 36 3.46 -14.30 21.20
N LEU A 37 3.55 -13.88 19.95
CA LEU A 37 2.70 -12.86 19.34
C LEU A 37 2.06 -13.46 18.09
N ARG A 38 0.75 -13.71 18.12
CA ARG A 38 -0.01 -14.28 17.00
C ARG A 38 -0.08 -13.31 15.84
N GLY A 39 -0.23 -12.01 16.09
CA GLY A 39 -0.28 -10.99 15.04
C GLY A 39 1.06 -10.85 14.29
N ASP A 40 2.18 -10.90 15.01
CA ASP A 40 3.53 -10.98 14.42
C ASP A 40 3.72 -12.25 13.60
N MET A 41 3.36 -13.42 14.15
CA MET A 41 3.45 -14.70 13.43
C MET A 41 2.54 -14.77 12.20
N GLN A 42 1.40 -14.06 12.20
CA GLN A 42 0.56 -13.88 11.01
C GLN A 42 1.24 -12.99 9.97
N TYR A 43 1.81 -11.86 10.39
CA TYR A 43 2.55 -10.94 9.53
C TYR A 43 3.78 -11.61 8.87
N PHE A 44 4.58 -12.33 9.65
CA PHE A 44 5.69 -13.16 9.16
C PHE A 44 5.23 -14.17 8.10
N LYS A 45 4.10 -14.87 8.34
CA LYS A 45 3.55 -15.83 7.37
C LYS A 45 3.04 -15.15 6.12
N GLN A 46 2.41 -13.97 6.22
CA GLN A 46 1.94 -13.21 5.07
C GLN A 46 3.12 -12.77 4.21
N LEU A 47 4.08 -12.04 4.78
CA LEU A 47 5.29 -11.58 4.09
C LEU A 47 6.02 -12.72 3.38
N THR A 48 6.28 -13.83 4.10
CA THR A 48 7.12 -14.90 3.55
C THR A 48 6.39 -15.87 2.62
N ARG A 49 5.06 -15.97 2.65
CA ARG A 49 4.30 -16.90 1.77
C ARG A 49 3.67 -16.23 0.54
N SER A 50 3.31 -14.95 0.59
CA SER A 50 2.67 -14.29 -0.55
C SER A 50 3.63 -14.14 -1.73
N THR A 51 3.26 -14.70 -2.88
CA THR A 51 3.88 -14.46 -4.19
C THR A 51 2.92 -13.69 -5.09
N ARG A 52 3.45 -12.93 -6.05
CA ARG A 52 2.66 -12.30 -7.13
C ARG A 52 2.31 -13.33 -8.21
N ASP A 53 3.18 -14.31 -8.42
CA ASP A 53 2.99 -15.43 -9.31
C ASP A 53 2.62 -16.70 -8.52
N PRO A 54 1.39 -17.25 -8.67
CA PRO A 54 0.96 -18.45 -7.94
C PRO A 54 1.65 -19.74 -8.41
N THR A 55 2.44 -19.69 -9.51
CA THR A 55 3.29 -20.81 -9.94
C THR A 55 4.65 -20.82 -9.24
N LYS A 56 4.98 -19.76 -8.50
CA LYS A 56 6.25 -19.56 -7.79
C LYS A 56 6.09 -19.72 -6.29
N GLN A 57 7.23 -19.85 -5.62
CA GLN A 57 7.35 -19.82 -4.17
C GLN A 57 8.35 -18.73 -3.75
N ASN A 58 8.36 -18.36 -2.47
CA ASN A 58 9.44 -17.55 -1.91
C ASN A 58 10.51 -18.44 -1.25
N ALA A 59 11.72 -17.93 -1.13
CA ALA A 59 12.79 -18.57 -0.35
C ALA A 59 12.93 -17.93 1.04
N VAL A 60 13.11 -18.75 2.07
CA VAL A 60 13.45 -18.31 3.43
C VAL A 60 14.84 -18.82 3.81
N ILE A 61 15.77 -17.89 3.99
CA ILE A 61 17.17 -18.17 4.37
C ILE A 61 17.30 -18.07 5.88
N MET A 62 17.84 -19.12 6.50
CA MET A 62 18.07 -19.16 7.94
C MET A 62 19.37 -19.87 8.34
N GLY A 63 19.97 -19.47 9.46
CA GLY A 63 21.11 -20.18 10.05
C GLY A 63 20.69 -21.48 10.74
N ARG A 64 21.59 -22.45 10.83
CA ARG A 64 21.37 -23.77 11.47
C ARG A 64 20.68 -23.71 12.85
N LYS A 65 21.07 -22.81 13.75
CA LYS A 65 20.41 -22.65 15.07
C LYS A 65 18.93 -22.27 14.96
N THR A 66 18.59 -21.41 14.00
CA THR A 66 17.20 -21.03 13.71
C THR A 66 16.42 -22.20 13.14
N TRP A 67 17.01 -23.01 12.25
CA TRP A 67 16.39 -24.26 11.77
C TRP A 67 16.08 -25.25 12.91
N GLU A 68 16.98 -25.38 13.89
CA GLU A 68 16.76 -26.20 15.09
C GLU A 68 15.71 -25.62 16.04
N SER A 69 15.50 -24.29 16.06
CA SER A 69 14.47 -23.64 16.88
C SER A 69 13.04 -23.84 16.36
N ILE A 70 12.89 -24.19 15.09
CA ILE A 70 11.58 -24.44 14.47
C ILE A 70 11.09 -25.83 14.93
N PRO A 71 9.88 -25.96 15.51
CA PRO A 71 9.35 -27.25 15.95
C PRO A 71 9.34 -28.28 14.80
N GLU A 72 9.63 -29.55 15.09
CA GLU A 72 9.82 -30.56 14.04
C GLU A 72 8.61 -30.71 13.11
N LYS A 73 7.40 -30.65 13.66
CA LYS A 73 6.13 -30.65 12.91
C LYS A 73 5.89 -29.42 12.01
N MET A 74 6.78 -28.43 12.04
CA MET A 74 6.74 -27.19 11.28
C MET A 74 7.96 -26.98 10.38
N ARG A 75 8.97 -27.88 10.41
CA ARG A 75 10.14 -27.83 9.52
C ARG A 75 10.02 -28.92 8.44
N PRO A 76 10.26 -28.63 7.15
CA PRO A 76 10.46 -27.31 6.57
C PRO A 76 9.18 -26.44 6.65
N LEU A 77 9.36 -25.11 6.66
CA LEU A 77 8.26 -24.15 6.62
C LEU A 77 7.51 -24.28 5.28
N GLY A 78 6.27 -24.77 5.31
CA GLY A 78 5.46 -25.01 4.11
C GLY A 78 5.28 -23.79 3.20
N ASP A 79 5.03 -24.07 1.91
CA ASP A 79 4.83 -23.12 0.79
C ASP A 79 6.03 -22.20 0.49
N ARG A 80 7.22 -22.54 0.99
CA ARG A 80 8.47 -21.80 0.80
C ARG A 80 9.64 -22.77 0.57
N LEU A 81 10.58 -22.35 -0.26
CA LEU A 81 11.90 -22.97 -0.33
C LEU A 81 12.65 -22.63 0.96
N ASN A 82 13.00 -23.65 1.74
CA ASN A 82 13.77 -23.44 2.98
C ASN A 82 15.26 -23.55 2.63
N VAL A 83 16.04 -22.53 2.94
CA VAL A 83 17.48 -22.47 2.70
C VAL A 83 18.18 -22.39 4.05
N VAL A 84 19.02 -23.37 4.39
CA VAL A 84 19.73 -23.41 5.68
C VAL A 84 21.22 -23.15 5.47
N ILE A 85 21.76 -22.19 6.20
CA ILE A 85 23.19 -21.87 6.22
C ILE A 85 23.90 -22.72 7.28
N SER A 86 24.85 -23.54 6.84
CA SER A 86 25.73 -24.35 7.68
C SER A 86 27.04 -24.68 6.97
N ALA A 87 28.17 -24.50 7.66
CA ALA A 87 29.49 -24.92 7.17
C ALA A 87 29.78 -26.42 7.35
N ASN A 88 28.88 -27.18 7.98
CA ASN A 88 29.06 -28.62 8.19
C ASN A 88 28.54 -29.41 6.96
N PRO A 89 29.39 -30.16 6.23
CA PRO A 89 28.96 -30.92 5.05
C PRO A 89 27.96 -32.04 5.38
N ALA A 90 27.96 -32.56 6.61
CA ALA A 90 27.00 -33.56 7.08
C ALA A 90 25.67 -32.94 7.61
N ALA A 91 25.47 -31.62 7.48
CA ALA A 91 24.30 -30.92 8.03
C ALA A 91 22.95 -31.45 7.53
N ARG A 92 22.89 -31.97 6.29
CA ARG A 92 21.64 -32.51 5.73
C ARG A 92 21.12 -33.70 6.55
N GLU A 93 22.01 -34.65 6.84
CA GLU A 93 21.69 -35.85 7.63
C GLU A 93 21.52 -35.51 9.12
N LEU A 94 22.48 -34.79 9.71
CA LEU A 94 22.52 -34.48 11.14
C LEU A 94 21.34 -33.66 11.66
N TYR A 95 20.71 -32.84 10.81
CA TYR A 95 19.62 -31.94 11.20
C TYR A 95 18.28 -32.27 10.52
N GLY A 96 18.14 -33.48 9.96
CA GLY A 96 16.89 -33.99 9.40
C GLY A 96 16.37 -33.17 8.21
N MET A 97 17.26 -32.67 7.35
CA MET A 97 16.87 -31.86 6.19
C MET A 97 16.48 -32.76 5.03
N GLY A 98 15.19 -32.81 4.69
CA GLY A 98 14.72 -33.50 3.48
C GLY A 98 15.16 -32.80 2.19
N ASP A 99 15.03 -33.49 1.04
CA ASP A 99 15.60 -33.03 -0.23
C ASP A 99 15.09 -31.67 -0.75
N LYS A 100 13.93 -31.23 -0.24
CA LYS A 100 13.32 -29.92 -0.53
C LYS A 100 13.96 -28.75 0.24
N VAL A 101 14.97 -29.00 1.06
CA VAL A 101 15.73 -27.99 1.80
C VAL A 101 17.06 -27.73 1.09
N LEU A 102 17.28 -26.48 0.67
CA LEU A 102 18.55 -26.05 0.09
C LEU A 102 19.58 -25.87 1.21
N LEU A 103 20.79 -26.40 1.03
CA LEU A 103 21.89 -26.26 1.99
C LEU A 103 22.93 -25.31 1.39
N ALA A 104 23.27 -24.25 2.11
CA ALA A 104 24.27 -23.26 1.71
C ALA A 104 25.33 -23.08 2.80
N THR A 105 26.51 -22.61 2.40
CA THR A 105 27.67 -22.41 3.28
C THR A 105 27.76 -20.99 3.87
N SER A 106 27.13 -20.00 3.21
CA SER A 106 27.07 -18.58 3.59
C SER A 106 25.82 -17.91 3.01
N LEU A 107 25.52 -16.65 3.38
CA LEU A 107 24.44 -15.91 2.71
C LEU A 107 24.79 -15.64 1.24
N GLY A 108 26.05 -15.28 0.95
CA GLY A 108 26.51 -15.08 -0.43
C GLY A 108 26.31 -16.30 -1.32
N ASP A 109 26.66 -17.49 -0.82
CA ASP A 109 26.44 -18.78 -1.49
C ASP A 109 24.93 -19.07 -1.70
N ALA A 110 24.10 -18.87 -0.66
CA ALA A 110 22.65 -19.01 -0.78
C ALA A 110 22.06 -18.09 -1.87
N LEU A 111 22.46 -16.82 -1.90
CA LEU A 111 21.99 -15.86 -2.90
C LEU A 111 22.48 -16.19 -4.32
N GLN A 112 23.68 -16.77 -4.47
CA GLN A 112 24.17 -17.24 -5.76
C GLN A 112 23.36 -18.44 -6.25
N GLN A 113 23.15 -19.47 -5.43
CA GLN A 113 22.37 -20.66 -5.81
C GLN A 113 20.91 -20.29 -6.20
N LEU A 114 20.33 -19.26 -5.58
CA LEU A 114 19.00 -18.72 -5.93
C LEU A 114 18.96 -17.89 -7.23
N CYS A 115 20.11 -17.63 -7.86
CA CYS A 115 20.22 -17.11 -9.24
C CYS A 115 20.43 -18.22 -10.29
N GLU A 116 20.58 -19.48 -9.89
CA GLU A 116 20.95 -20.59 -10.78
C GLU A 116 19.80 -21.59 -10.97
N GLY A 117 19.78 -22.26 -12.13
CA GLY A 117 18.86 -23.36 -12.45
C GLY A 117 17.37 -23.07 -12.21
N ASP A 118 16.66 -24.08 -11.72
CA ASP A 118 15.21 -24.02 -11.44
C ASP A 118 14.83 -22.98 -10.39
N TYR A 119 15.76 -22.62 -9.47
CA TYR A 119 15.49 -21.62 -8.44
C TYR A 119 15.37 -20.21 -9.03
N ALA A 120 16.14 -19.88 -10.07
CA ALA A 120 16.03 -18.61 -10.77
C ALA A 120 14.60 -18.36 -11.31
N ALA A 121 13.96 -19.40 -11.82
CA ALA A 121 12.61 -19.36 -12.38
C ALA A 121 11.49 -19.49 -11.33
N SER A 122 11.64 -20.43 -10.38
CA SER A 122 10.60 -20.83 -9.43
C SER A 122 10.57 -20.02 -8.13
N VAL A 123 11.67 -19.35 -7.75
CA VAL A 123 11.71 -18.45 -6.59
C VAL A 123 11.34 -17.04 -7.04
N GLU A 124 10.39 -16.41 -6.36
CA GLU A 124 10.03 -15.01 -6.59
C GLU A 124 10.83 -14.07 -5.68
N SER A 125 10.57 -14.12 -4.37
CA SER A 125 11.21 -13.26 -3.37
C SER A 125 12.06 -14.06 -2.38
N VAL A 126 13.08 -13.43 -1.81
CA VAL A 126 14.00 -14.04 -0.84
C VAL A 126 13.93 -13.31 0.48
N PHE A 127 13.80 -14.05 1.59
CA PHE A 127 13.69 -13.49 2.94
C PHE A 127 14.75 -14.09 3.86
N VAL A 128 15.59 -13.24 4.46
CA VAL A 128 16.48 -13.63 5.56
C VAL A 128 15.70 -13.56 6.86
N ILE A 129 15.59 -14.70 7.57
CA ILE A 129 14.75 -14.86 8.77
C ILE A 129 15.56 -15.27 10.03
N GLY A 130 16.88 -15.12 9.99
CA GLY A 130 17.79 -15.26 11.12
C GLY A 130 18.89 -16.31 10.95
N GLY A 131 19.69 -16.64 11.95
CA GLY A 131 19.79 -15.95 13.25
C GLY A 131 20.75 -14.76 13.19
N SER A 132 21.20 -14.30 14.36
CA SER A 132 22.05 -13.11 14.54
C SER A 132 23.23 -13.00 13.54
N SER A 133 23.97 -14.08 13.28
CA SER A 133 25.09 -14.07 12.33
C SER A 133 24.67 -13.86 10.86
N VAL A 134 23.54 -14.44 10.45
CA VAL A 134 23.00 -14.28 9.09
C VAL A 134 22.38 -12.89 8.94
N TYR A 135 21.77 -12.35 10.00
CA TYR A 135 21.31 -10.97 10.02
C TYR A 135 22.47 -9.98 9.92
N ALA A 136 23.61 -10.23 10.58
CA ALA A 136 24.80 -9.38 10.44
C ALA A 136 25.30 -9.37 8.97
N GLU A 137 25.51 -10.54 8.37
CA GLU A 137 25.90 -10.66 6.95
C GLU A 137 24.87 -10.00 6.00
N ALA A 138 23.58 -10.05 6.34
CA ALA A 138 22.50 -9.42 5.56
C ALA A 138 22.45 -7.88 5.68
N VAL A 139 22.73 -7.33 6.87
CA VAL A 139 22.75 -5.88 7.12
C VAL A 139 24.01 -5.23 6.52
N ASP A 140 25.12 -5.96 6.47
CA ASP A 140 26.37 -5.57 5.80
C ASP A 140 26.30 -5.70 4.26
N LEU A 141 25.13 -6.04 3.69
CA LEU A 141 24.83 -6.04 2.25
C LEU A 141 23.68 -5.07 1.88
N PRO A 142 23.77 -3.77 2.24
CA PRO A 142 22.70 -2.79 2.06
C PRO A 142 22.32 -2.50 0.60
N GLN A 143 23.17 -2.88 -0.37
CA GLN A 143 22.94 -2.78 -1.81
C GLN A 143 22.11 -3.94 -2.40
N LEU A 144 22.00 -5.06 -1.67
CA LEU A 144 21.18 -6.23 -2.06
C LEU A 144 19.91 -6.38 -1.21
N CYS A 145 19.90 -5.80 0.01
CA CYS A 145 18.76 -5.84 0.90
C CYS A 145 17.74 -4.74 0.57
N GLU A 146 16.60 -5.15 0.00
CA GLU A 146 15.51 -4.25 -0.42
C GLU A 146 14.84 -3.57 0.78
N ARG A 147 14.54 -4.34 1.84
CA ARG A 147 13.81 -3.86 3.03
C ARG A 147 14.08 -4.74 4.25
N VAL A 148 14.16 -4.13 5.42
CA VAL A 148 14.08 -4.82 6.72
C VAL A 148 12.68 -4.62 7.29
N TYR A 149 11.89 -5.69 7.30
CA TYR A 149 10.61 -5.77 8.01
C TYR A 149 10.91 -6.08 9.48
N TYR A 150 10.61 -5.14 10.37
CA TYR A 150 11.06 -5.16 11.76
C TYR A 150 9.86 -5.01 12.71
N THR A 151 9.50 -6.06 13.42
CA THR A 151 8.54 -5.97 14.52
C THR A 151 9.26 -5.49 15.78
N GLU A 152 9.05 -4.22 16.15
CA GLU A 152 9.56 -3.65 17.39
C GLU A 152 8.66 -4.10 18.55
N VAL A 153 9.21 -4.83 19.53
CA VAL A 153 8.47 -5.40 20.66
C VAL A 153 8.92 -4.79 21.99
N SER A 154 7.98 -4.47 22.87
CA SER A 154 8.25 -3.89 24.19
C SER A 154 7.27 -4.41 25.25
N LYS A 155 7.71 -4.52 26.50
CA LYS A 155 6.80 -4.64 27.64
C LYS A 155 6.06 -3.32 27.84
N HIS A 156 4.80 -3.36 28.28
CA HIS A 156 4.13 -2.13 28.74
C HIS A 156 4.96 -1.47 29.85
N ALA A 157 5.00 -0.13 29.85
CA ALA A 157 5.39 0.59 31.06
C ALA A 157 4.43 0.18 32.19
N PRO A 158 4.91 -0.09 33.41
CA PRO A 158 4.03 -0.40 34.52
C PRO A 158 3.07 0.77 34.73
N LEU A 159 1.77 0.45 34.87
CA LEU A 159 0.77 1.44 35.26
C LEU A 159 1.24 2.06 36.59
N ARG A 160 1.50 3.37 36.57
CA ARG A 160 1.67 4.13 37.81
C ARG A 160 0.35 4.06 38.59
N ASP A 161 0.45 3.89 39.90
CA ASP A 161 -0.74 3.94 40.75
C ASP A 161 -1.35 5.34 40.77
N ALA A 162 -2.51 5.49 41.42
CA ALA A 162 -3.23 6.77 41.52
C ALA A 162 -2.43 7.89 42.24
N ASN A 163 -1.29 7.56 42.85
CA ASN A 163 -0.39 8.50 43.52
C ASN A 163 0.92 8.73 42.74
N GLY A 164 1.08 8.15 41.56
CA GLY A 164 2.23 8.36 40.67
C GLY A 164 3.50 7.62 41.07
N ALA A 165 3.45 6.70 42.04
CA ALA A 165 4.60 5.94 42.49
C ALA A 165 4.91 4.76 41.55
N ALA A 166 6.20 4.47 41.36
CA ALA A 166 6.64 3.22 40.75
C ALA A 166 6.75 2.13 41.82
N PRO A 167 6.44 0.85 41.51
CA PRO A 167 6.76 -0.25 42.41
C PRO A 167 8.28 -0.30 42.65
N PRO A 168 8.75 -0.69 43.86
CA PRO A 168 10.15 -0.55 44.24
C PRO A 168 11.06 -1.46 43.42
N ALA A 169 11.79 -0.86 42.49
CA ALA A 169 12.92 -1.49 41.82
C ALA A 169 14.13 -1.53 42.77
N ALA A 170 14.91 -2.62 42.72
CA ALA A 170 16.17 -2.73 43.45
C ALA A 170 17.15 -1.62 43.01
N ALA A 171 17.86 -1.03 43.96
CA ALA A 171 18.49 0.28 43.79
C ALA A 171 19.79 0.28 42.98
N ALA A 172 19.85 1.17 41.97
CA ALA A 172 21.06 1.83 41.45
C ALA A 172 20.68 3.19 40.82
N ALA A 173 21.59 4.17 40.76
CA ALA A 173 21.32 5.57 40.35
C ALA A 173 22.53 6.16 39.57
N VAL A 174 22.54 7.35 38.96
CA VAL A 174 21.73 8.60 39.11
C VAL A 174 21.62 9.32 37.74
N GLY A 175 20.51 10.05 37.46
CA GLY A 175 20.58 11.18 36.49
C GLY A 175 19.30 11.53 35.72
N PRO A 176 18.99 12.84 35.48
CA PRO A 176 17.80 13.27 34.75
C PRO A 176 17.96 13.28 33.22
N ALA A 177 16.83 13.20 32.51
CA ALA A 177 16.77 13.06 31.05
C ALA A 177 17.00 14.37 30.26
N THR A 178 17.62 14.24 29.09
CA THR A 178 17.60 15.21 27.98
C THR A 178 17.52 14.48 26.64
N GLU A 179 17.01 15.16 25.61
CA GLU A 179 16.82 14.60 24.26
C GLU A 179 18.13 14.53 23.47
N ALA A 180 18.47 13.37 22.88
CA ALA A 180 19.28 13.29 21.66
C ALA A 180 19.30 11.90 21.00
N ALA A 181 19.23 11.92 19.67
CA ALA A 181 19.97 11.14 18.68
C ALA A 181 20.18 9.60 18.80
N ALA A 182 20.12 8.96 17.63
CA ALA A 182 20.58 7.60 17.42
C ALA A 182 22.12 7.50 17.47
N ALA A 183 22.67 6.79 18.47
CA ALA A 183 23.89 5.98 18.37
C ALA A 183 24.12 5.17 19.66
N GLY A 184 24.42 3.87 19.52
CA GLY A 184 25.21 3.09 20.49
C GLY A 184 24.69 2.92 21.94
N CYS A 185 23.90 1.86 22.18
CA CYS A 185 23.94 1.16 23.47
C CYS A 185 24.48 -0.27 23.25
N VAL A 186 25.64 -0.52 23.87
CA VAL A 186 26.34 -1.81 23.96
C VAL A 186 25.76 -2.61 25.12
N GLY A 187 25.79 -3.95 25.04
CA GLY A 187 25.09 -4.83 25.97
C GLY A 187 25.54 -4.72 27.43
N GLY A 188 24.57 -4.68 28.34
CA GLY A 188 24.74 -4.75 29.80
C GLY A 188 23.36 -4.76 30.50
N SER A 189 23.09 -5.83 31.26
CA SER A 189 21.97 -6.10 32.21
C SER A 189 20.50 -5.82 31.84
N ASP A 190 20.16 -4.78 31.07
CA ASP A 190 18.79 -4.24 30.99
C ASP A 190 17.98 -4.74 29.78
N ASP A 191 18.19 -5.98 29.34
CA ASP A 191 17.27 -6.62 28.38
C ASP A 191 15.99 -7.06 29.13
N PRO A 192 14.81 -6.47 28.84
CA PRO A 192 13.59 -6.78 29.59
C PRO A 192 13.07 -8.19 29.34
N PHE A 193 13.59 -8.93 28.36
CA PHE A 193 13.25 -10.31 28.02
C PHE A 193 14.39 -11.31 28.30
N GLY A 194 15.56 -10.84 28.75
CA GLY A 194 16.73 -11.67 29.05
C GLY A 194 17.35 -12.33 27.81
N CYS A 195 17.31 -11.66 26.65
CA CYS A 195 17.81 -12.25 25.40
C CYS A 195 19.32 -12.52 25.43
N ASP A 196 19.73 -13.68 24.91
CA ASP A 196 21.14 -14.01 24.65
C ASP A 196 21.56 -13.71 23.20
N THR A 197 20.57 -13.62 22.31
CA THR A 197 20.76 -13.47 20.86
C THR A 197 20.12 -12.16 20.42
N HIS A 198 20.84 -11.35 19.65
CA HIS A 198 20.46 -9.98 19.29
C HIS A 198 20.50 -9.75 17.77
N PHE A 199 19.63 -8.87 17.27
CA PHE A 199 19.71 -8.33 15.91
C PHE A 199 20.83 -7.27 15.84
N PRO A 200 21.64 -7.21 14.77
CA PRO A 200 22.64 -6.16 14.58
C PRO A 200 22.01 -4.76 14.60
N PRO A 201 22.77 -3.70 14.94
CA PRO A 201 22.31 -2.33 14.74
C PRO A 201 22.07 -2.06 13.25
N LEU A 202 21.13 -1.14 12.95
CA LEU A 202 20.97 -0.55 11.62
C LEU A 202 21.57 0.87 11.65
N PRO A 203 22.77 1.11 11.08
CA PRO A 203 23.38 2.45 11.05
C PRO A 203 22.46 3.46 10.30
N ALA A 204 22.26 4.66 10.85
CA ALA A 204 21.27 5.62 10.33
C ALA A 204 21.72 6.38 9.06
N ASP A 205 23.02 6.35 8.80
CA ASP A 205 23.73 6.76 7.59
C ASP A 205 23.53 5.77 6.44
N THR A 206 23.39 4.46 6.72
CA THR A 206 23.04 3.43 5.73
C THR A 206 21.53 3.19 5.61
N TRP A 207 20.78 3.24 6.73
CA TRP A 207 19.37 2.83 6.81
C TRP A 207 18.46 4.00 7.19
N ARG A 208 17.27 4.05 6.57
CA ARG A 208 16.17 4.95 6.96
C ARG A 208 14.93 4.16 7.36
N GLN A 209 14.18 4.61 8.36
CA GLN A 209 12.84 4.09 8.60
C GLN A 209 11.89 4.63 7.51
N ALA A 210 11.30 3.74 6.72
CA ALA A 210 10.38 4.08 5.63
C ALA A 210 8.91 4.10 6.08
N SER A 211 8.52 3.24 7.03
CA SER A 211 7.17 3.24 7.59
C SER A 211 7.11 2.72 9.02
N ALA A 212 6.00 3.00 9.71
CA ALA A 212 5.66 2.47 11.01
C ALA A 212 4.14 2.28 11.11
N SER A 213 3.69 1.11 11.61
CA SER A 213 2.28 0.90 11.95
C SER A 213 1.91 1.58 13.27
N ALA A 214 0.61 1.73 13.50
CA ALA A 214 0.10 1.94 14.86
C ALA A 214 0.55 0.77 15.78
N PRO A 215 0.77 1.02 17.09
CA PRO A 215 1.01 -0.03 18.07
C PRO A 215 -0.17 -1.02 18.16
N ARG A 216 0.15 -2.24 18.57
CA ARG A 216 -0.78 -3.34 18.83
C ARG A 216 -0.38 -3.98 20.15
N ASP A 217 -1.37 -4.38 20.94
CA ASP A 217 -1.14 -5.01 22.24
C ASP A 217 -1.59 -6.48 22.21
N GLU A 218 -0.71 -7.39 22.61
CA GLU A 218 -1.01 -8.83 22.72
C GLU A 218 -0.19 -9.45 23.85
N ASN A 219 -0.83 -10.28 24.69
CA ASN A 219 -0.18 -11.02 25.78
C ASN A 219 0.65 -10.15 26.76
N GLY A 220 0.21 -8.90 27.00
CA GLY A 220 0.89 -7.94 27.89
C GLY A 220 2.12 -7.27 27.30
N LEU A 221 2.31 -7.37 25.97
CA LEU A 221 3.37 -6.72 25.22
C LEU A 221 2.77 -5.78 24.17
N SER A 222 3.43 -4.65 23.95
CA SER A 222 3.10 -3.72 22.88
C SER A 222 4.12 -3.86 21.75
N TYR A 223 3.63 -4.04 20.53
CA TYR A 223 4.45 -4.21 19.33
C TYR A 223 3.94 -3.39 18.15
N ARG A 224 4.83 -3.05 17.21
CA ARG A 224 4.49 -2.38 15.95
C ARG A 224 5.38 -2.86 14.81
N PHE A 225 4.85 -2.82 13.60
CA PHE A 225 5.61 -3.15 12.39
C PHE A 225 6.29 -1.89 11.86
N LEU A 226 7.61 -1.96 11.72
CA LEU A 226 8.44 -0.95 11.08
C LEU A 226 8.99 -1.52 9.76
N ALA A 227 9.23 -0.66 8.79
CA ALA A 227 10.03 -0.98 7.62
C ALA A 227 11.25 -0.07 7.58
N PHE A 228 12.44 -0.64 7.38
CA PHE A 228 13.65 0.12 7.08
C PHE A 228 14.11 -0.17 5.65
N GLU A 229 14.58 0.87 4.98
CA GLU A 229 15.14 0.82 3.63
C GLU A 229 16.58 1.28 3.68
N SER A 230 17.43 0.61 2.91
CA SER A 230 18.78 1.09 2.67
C SER A 230 18.74 2.37 1.83
N ARG A 231 19.65 3.29 2.11
CA ARG A 231 19.90 4.51 1.34
C ARG A 231 20.73 4.24 0.09
N GLU A 232 21.40 3.10 0.03
CA GLU A 232 22.26 2.64 -1.07
C GLU A 232 21.52 1.68 -2.03
N SER A 233 20.50 0.97 -1.55
CA SER A 233 19.61 0.22 -2.45
C SER A 233 18.75 1.19 -3.26
N PRO A 234 18.61 1.00 -4.59
CA PRO A 234 17.54 1.66 -5.33
C PRO A 234 16.20 1.22 -4.71
N PRO A 235 15.22 2.12 -4.63
CA PRO A 235 14.03 1.95 -3.79
C PRO A 235 13.34 0.61 -4.09
N ALA A 236 13.13 -0.17 -3.04
CA ALA A 236 12.35 -1.41 -3.12
C ALA A 236 11.00 -1.09 -3.78
N ALA A 237 10.54 -1.97 -4.68
CA ALA A 237 9.29 -1.78 -5.39
C ALA A 237 8.19 -1.42 -4.37
N ALA A 238 7.55 -0.26 -4.59
CA ALA A 238 6.51 0.22 -3.69
C ALA A 238 5.40 -0.84 -3.57
N PRO A 239 4.81 -1.06 -2.38
CA PRO A 239 3.66 -1.94 -2.24
C PRO A 239 2.57 -1.50 -3.24
N HIS A 240 1.92 -2.47 -3.90
CA HIS A 240 1.04 -2.17 -5.03
C HIS A 240 -0.07 -1.17 -4.62
N GLU A 241 -0.22 -0.09 -5.37
CA GLU A 241 -1.01 1.07 -4.93
C GLU A 241 -2.49 0.75 -4.69
N GLU A 242 -3.04 -0.29 -5.32
CA GLU A 242 -4.39 -0.85 -5.06
C GLU A 242 -4.60 -1.27 -3.59
N LEU A 243 -3.54 -1.61 -2.86
CA LEU A 243 -3.62 -1.96 -1.43
C LEU A 243 -4.20 -0.80 -0.60
N GLN A 244 -3.99 0.46 -0.97
CA GLN A 244 -4.59 1.61 -0.27
C GLN A 244 -6.12 1.58 -0.29
N TYR A 245 -6.71 1.13 -1.40
CA TYR A 245 -8.16 0.95 -1.51
C TYR A 245 -8.63 -0.27 -0.70
N LEU A 246 -7.91 -1.39 -0.78
CA LEU A 246 -8.27 -2.61 -0.05
C LEU A 246 -8.16 -2.44 1.47
N ASP A 247 -7.13 -1.74 1.94
CA ASP A 247 -6.94 -1.45 3.36
C ASP A 247 -8.02 -0.50 3.89
N LEU A 248 -8.44 0.50 3.11
CA LEU A 248 -9.58 1.36 3.46
C LEU A 248 -10.91 0.58 3.50
N VAL A 249 -11.15 -0.32 2.54
CA VAL A 249 -12.31 -1.23 2.55
C VAL A 249 -12.30 -2.13 3.79
N ARG A 250 -11.14 -2.71 4.13
CA ARG A 250 -10.95 -3.55 5.32
C ARG A 250 -11.24 -2.77 6.60
N GLU A 251 -10.63 -1.58 6.75
CA GLU A 251 -10.81 -0.70 7.91
C GLU A 251 -12.30 -0.34 8.12
N VAL A 252 -13.01 0.04 7.05
CA VAL A 252 -14.44 0.40 7.14
C VAL A 252 -15.34 -0.81 7.45
N ILE A 253 -15.01 -2.01 6.96
CA ILE A 253 -15.75 -3.23 7.29
C ILE A 253 -15.53 -3.67 8.75
N GLU A 254 -14.28 -3.60 9.23
CA GLU A 254 -13.87 -4.10 10.55
C GLU A 254 -14.14 -3.11 11.69
N SER A 255 -13.95 -1.80 11.45
CA SER A 255 -14.00 -0.75 12.47
C SER A 255 -14.89 0.46 12.14
N GLY A 256 -15.48 0.50 10.93
CA GLY A 256 -16.36 1.59 10.51
C GLY A 256 -17.63 1.66 11.36
N VAL A 257 -18.07 2.89 11.67
CA VAL A 257 -19.27 3.13 12.49
C VAL A 257 -20.52 2.83 11.66
N SER A 258 -21.36 1.94 12.16
CA SER A 258 -22.68 1.65 11.57
C SER A 258 -23.61 2.87 11.69
N ARG A 259 -24.26 3.25 10.58
CA ARG A 259 -25.21 4.37 10.52
C ARG A 259 -26.42 4.02 9.64
N PRO A 260 -27.63 4.52 9.96
CA PRO A 260 -28.73 4.52 9.00
C PRO A 260 -28.40 5.47 7.84
N ASP A 261 -29.00 5.23 6.67
CA ASP A 261 -28.84 6.05 5.47
C ASP A 261 -30.21 6.40 4.86
N ARG A 262 -30.20 7.25 3.81
CA ARG A 262 -31.41 7.68 3.10
C ARG A 262 -32.09 6.57 2.28
N THR A 263 -31.42 5.43 2.07
CA THR A 263 -31.90 4.33 1.21
C THR A 263 -32.47 3.17 2.02
N GLY A 264 -32.32 3.19 3.35
CA GLY A 264 -32.83 2.17 4.27
C GLY A 264 -31.96 0.90 4.37
N ILE A 265 -30.82 0.86 3.68
CA ILE A 265 -29.87 -0.27 3.71
C ILE A 265 -28.93 -0.15 4.92
N GLY A 266 -28.60 1.08 5.29
CA GLY A 266 -27.57 1.41 6.26
C GLY A 266 -26.15 1.16 5.72
N THR A 267 -25.21 1.87 6.32
CA THR A 267 -23.79 1.83 5.97
C THR A 267 -22.92 1.58 7.19
N ARG A 268 -21.70 1.12 6.95
CA ARG A 268 -20.55 1.31 7.86
C ARG A 268 -19.67 2.37 7.24
N GLY A 269 -19.19 3.34 8.02
CA GLY A 269 -18.36 4.41 7.45
C GLY A 269 -17.39 5.07 8.40
N LYS A 270 -16.32 5.62 7.82
CA LYS A 270 -15.26 6.42 8.45
C LYS A 270 -15.24 7.81 7.85
N PHE A 271 -15.05 8.82 8.68
CA PHE A 271 -14.88 10.21 8.23
C PHE A 271 -13.39 10.54 8.09
N GLY A 272 -12.98 10.97 6.89
CA GLY A 272 -11.59 11.28 6.53
C GLY A 272 -10.82 10.05 6.06
N ALA A 273 -10.48 10.01 4.76
CA ALA A 273 -9.51 9.07 4.20
C ALA A 273 -8.74 9.71 3.01
N GLN A 274 -7.60 9.14 2.64
CA GLN A 274 -6.81 9.56 1.48
C GLN A 274 -6.13 8.36 0.80
N MET A 275 -6.05 8.38 -0.52
CA MET A 275 -5.26 7.45 -1.34
C MET A 275 -4.46 8.25 -2.39
N ARG A 276 -3.30 7.74 -2.82
CA ARG A 276 -2.46 8.33 -3.88
C ARG A 276 -2.06 7.28 -4.92
N PHE A 277 -2.16 7.62 -6.19
CA PHE A 277 -1.82 6.73 -7.31
C PHE A 277 -0.87 7.44 -8.29
N SER A 278 0.23 6.80 -8.67
CA SER A 278 1.16 7.31 -9.68
C SER A 278 0.58 7.08 -11.08
N LEU A 279 0.60 8.13 -11.92
CA LEU A 279 0.11 8.06 -13.31
C LEU A 279 1.24 7.97 -14.35
N ARG A 280 2.50 7.90 -13.89
CA ARG A 280 3.71 7.91 -14.75
C ARG A 280 3.80 6.67 -15.63
N ASP A 281 3.81 5.49 -15.00
CA ASP A 281 4.08 4.20 -15.67
C ASP A 281 2.84 3.33 -15.89
N ARG A 282 1.81 3.53 -15.06
CA ARG A 282 0.61 2.69 -14.98
C ARG A 282 -0.63 3.55 -14.77
N PHE A 283 -1.78 2.93 -14.98
CA PHE A 283 -3.09 3.55 -14.85
C PHE A 283 -3.90 2.83 -13.74
N PRO A 284 -4.39 3.53 -12.70
CA PRO A 284 -4.99 2.91 -11.52
C PRO A 284 -6.42 2.41 -11.78
N LEU A 285 -6.54 1.36 -12.58
CA LEU A 285 -7.78 0.61 -12.78
C LEU A 285 -7.71 -0.67 -11.95
N LEU A 286 -8.61 -0.79 -10.97
CA LEU A 286 -8.59 -1.90 -10.02
C LEU A 286 -8.58 -3.25 -10.71
N THR A 287 -7.83 -4.19 -10.13
CA THR A 287 -7.60 -5.53 -10.67
C THR A 287 -8.26 -6.60 -9.82
N THR A 288 -8.49 -6.37 -8.52
CA THR A 288 -9.19 -7.28 -7.61
C THR A 288 -10.67 -7.49 -7.96
N LYS A 289 -11.26 -6.62 -8.79
CA LYS A 289 -12.51 -6.84 -9.51
C LYS A 289 -12.45 -6.16 -10.88
N THR A 290 -13.14 -6.71 -11.88
CA THR A 290 -13.32 -6.02 -13.17
C THR A 290 -14.06 -4.70 -12.96
N VAL A 291 -13.45 -3.58 -13.35
CA VAL A 291 -14.11 -2.27 -13.42
C VAL A 291 -14.65 -2.06 -14.84
N PHE A 292 -15.84 -1.46 -14.98
CA PHE A 292 -16.45 -1.22 -16.28
C PHE A 292 -15.85 0.02 -16.97
N TRP A 293 -14.67 -0.16 -17.57
CA TRP A 293 -13.89 0.88 -18.25
C TRP A 293 -14.71 1.79 -19.19
N ARG A 294 -15.59 1.20 -20.02
CA ARG A 294 -16.41 1.95 -20.98
C ARG A 294 -17.45 2.84 -20.30
N GLY A 295 -17.96 2.47 -19.13
CA GLY A 295 -18.96 3.26 -18.41
C GLY A 295 -18.39 4.33 -17.48
N ILE A 296 -17.11 4.70 -17.59
CA ILE A 296 -16.49 5.70 -16.70
C ILE A 296 -17.04 7.11 -16.95
N TRP A 297 -17.50 7.41 -18.16
CA TRP A 297 -18.08 8.71 -18.55
C TRP A 297 -19.48 8.62 -19.20
N ASP A 298 -20.08 7.44 -19.29
CA ASP A 298 -21.48 7.29 -19.69
C ASP A 298 -22.40 7.64 -18.52
N GLY A 299 -23.25 8.67 -18.67
CA GLY A 299 -24.04 9.26 -17.59
C GLY A 299 -25.41 8.63 -17.34
N ASN A 300 -25.86 8.63 -16.09
CA ASN A 300 -27.23 8.26 -15.67
C ASN A 300 -28.26 9.32 -16.12
N SER A 301 -28.50 9.47 -17.41
CA SER A 301 -29.31 10.56 -17.99
C SER A 301 -30.59 10.08 -18.68
N SER A 302 -31.12 8.93 -18.28
CA SER A 302 -32.37 8.37 -18.83
C SER A 302 -33.59 9.22 -18.45
N ARG A 303 -34.63 9.19 -19.29
CA ARG A 303 -35.92 9.85 -19.07
C ARG A 303 -36.50 9.49 -17.69
N ASP A 304 -36.59 8.19 -17.40
CA ASP A 304 -37.09 7.66 -16.12
C ASP A 304 -36.34 8.23 -14.90
N TYR A 305 -35.02 8.40 -15.00
CA TYR A 305 -34.23 8.98 -13.92
C TYR A 305 -34.51 10.49 -13.78
N LEU A 306 -34.51 11.24 -14.88
CA LEU A 306 -34.79 12.68 -14.90
C LEU A 306 -36.20 13.01 -14.39
N ASP A 307 -37.20 12.16 -14.67
CA ASP A 307 -38.57 12.34 -14.17
C ASP A 307 -38.68 12.02 -12.67
N SER A 308 -37.96 11.01 -12.18
CA SER A 308 -37.99 10.59 -10.76
C SER A 308 -37.51 11.68 -9.77
N ILE A 309 -36.76 12.65 -10.27
CA ILE A 309 -36.17 13.78 -9.54
C ILE A 309 -36.84 15.13 -9.87
N GLY A 310 -37.87 15.14 -10.71
CA GLY A 310 -38.61 16.35 -11.08
C GLY A 310 -37.94 17.26 -12.13
N LEU A 311 -36.96 16.77 -12.90
CA LEU A 311 -36.35 17.47 -14.05
C LEU A 311 -37.05 17.07 -15.36
N THR A 312 -38.37 17.25 -15.40
CA THR A 312 -39.23 16.84 -16.52
C THR A 312 -39.03 17.70 -17.77
N GLU A 313 -38.48 18.89 -17.61
CA GLU A 313 -38.21 19.87 -18.68
C GLU A 313 -36.91 19.62 -19.45
N ARG A 314 -36.00 18.79 -18.92
CA ARG A 314 -34.68 18.52 -19.51
C ARG A 314 -34.71 17.45 -20.58
N GLU A 315 -33.83 17.53 -21.56
CA GLU A 315 -33.66 16.47 -22.56
C GLU A 315 -32.93 15.23 -21.99
N VAL A 316 -33.13 14.07 -22.62
CA VAL A 316 -32.39 12.84 -22.29
C VAL A 316 -30.92 13.06 -22.64
N GLY A 317 -30.05 13.08 -21.63
CA GLY A 317 -28.65 13.51 -21.75
C GLY A 317 -28.32 14.78 -20.97
N ASP A 318 -29.29 15.70 -20.82
CA ASP A 318 -29.11 16.94 -20.04
C ASP A 318 -29.26 16.66 -18.54
N LEU A 319 -28.12 16.43 -17.89
CA LEU A 319 -28.02 16.38 -16.43
C LEU A 319 -27.88 17.78 -15.78
N GLY A 320 -27.85 18.84 -16.58
CA GLY A 320 -27.57 20.21 -16.16
C GLY A 320 -26.09 20.47 -15.83
N PRO A 321 -25.80 21.53 -15.05
CA PRO A 321 -24.45 21.93 -14.67
C PRO A 321 -23.84 21.02 -13.59
N VAL A 322 -23.85 19.71 -13.84
CA VAL A 322 -23.19 18.66 -13.03
C VAL A 322 -21.75 18.44 -13.51
N TYR A 323 -21.13 17.32 -13.12
CA TYR A 323 -19.71 17.01 -13.30
C TYR A 323 -19.13 17.39 -14.67
N GLY A 324 -19.62 16.81 -15.77
CA GLY A 324 -19.02 17.03 -17.10
C GLY A 324 -19.00 18.50 -17.52
N TRP A 325 -20.09 19.25 -17.28
CA TRP A 325 -20.14 20.69 -17.57
C TRP A 325 -19.22 21.49 -16.64
N GLN A 326 -19.28 21.23 -15.32
CA GLN A 326 -18.45 21.92 -14.32
C GLN A 326 -16.95 21.65 -14.56
N TRP A 327 -16.59 20.50 -15.11
CA TRP A 327 -15.20 20.18 -15.44
C TRP A 327 -14.65 21.02 -16.58
N ARG A 328 -15.48 21.33 -17.57
CA ARG A 328 -15.10 21.99 -18.81
C ARG A 328 -15.26 23.51 -18.70
N HIS A 329 -16.27 23.97 -17.96
CA HIS A 329 -16.76 25.35 -18.00
C HIS A 329 -16.90 26.00 -16.61
N PHE A 330 -16.13 25.53 -15.61
CA PHE A 330 -16.14 26.08 -14.26
C PHE A 330 -16.07 27.61 -14.24
N GLY A 331 -17.05 28.25 -13.58
CA GLY A 331 -17.16 29.71 -13.46
C GLY A 331 -17.80 30.42 -14.65
N ALA A 332 -18.20 29.73 -15.71
CA ALA A 332 -19.12 30.28 -16.71
C ALA A 332 -20.56 30.37 -16.16
N GLU A 333 -21.41 31.15 -16.82
CA GLU A 333 -22.86 31.10 -16.60
C GLU A 333 -23.46 29.97 -17.45
N TYR A 334 -24.15 29.01 -16.84
CA TYR A 334 -24.86 27.95 -17.57
C TYR A 334 -26.09 28.55 -18.23
N THR A 335 -26.22 28.34 -19.55
CA THR A 335 -27.43 28.65 -20.31
C THR A 335 -28.11 27.34 -20.69
N ASP A 336 -27.54 26.61 -21.64
CA ASP A 336 -27.93 25.27 -22.04
C ASP A 336 -26.68 24.42 -22.41
N MET A 337 -26.93 23.18 -22.85
CA MET A 337 -25.90 22.20 -23.25
C MET A 337 -25.36 22.39 -24.68
N HIS A 338 -25.91 23.32 -25.47
CA HIS A 338 -25.53 23.60 -26.86
C HIS A 338 -24.75 24.90 -27.03
N ALA A 339 -24.76 25.79 -26.03
CA ALA A 339 -24.02 27.05 -26.03
C ALA A 339 -22.48 26.86 -26.14
N ASP A 340 -21.80 27.85 -26.73
CA ASP A 340 -20.35 27.86 -26.87
C ASP A 340 -19.64 28.36 -25.59
N TYR A 341 -18.75 27.52 -25.06
CA TYR A 341 -17.93 27.78 -23.88
C TYR A 341 -16.43 27.67 -24.17
N THR A 342 -16.02 27.70 -25.45
CA THR A 342 -14.64 27.57 -25.93
C THR A 342 -13.66 28.48 -25.18
N GLY A 343 -12.47 27.96 -24.85
CA GLY A 343 -11.39 28.74 -24.22
C GLY A 343 -11.58 29.07 -22.74
N LYS A 344 -12.54 28.45 -22.05
CA LYS A 344 -12.77 28.60 -20.59
C LYS A 344 -12.19 27.40 -19.82
N GLY A 345 -12.14 27.50 -18.49
CA GLY A 345 -11.81 26.38 -17.60
C GLY A 345 -10.33 25.97 -17.51
N VAL A 346 -10.11 24.72 -17.06
CA VAL A 346 -8.83 24.20 -16.56
C VAL A 346 -7.74 24.13 -17.64
N VAL A 347 -8.07 23.69 -18.86
CA VAL A 347 -7.09 23.51 -19.95
C VAL A 347 -6.36 24.81 -20.27
N ARG A 348 -7.09 25.93 -20.33
CA ARG A 348 -6.50 27.26 -20.56
C ARG A 348 -5.56 27.65 -19.41
N ALA A 349 -5.97 27.46 -18.16
CA ALA A 349 -5.15 27.80 -17.00
C ALA A 349 -3.84 26.98 -16.97
N LEU A 350 -3.89 25.69 -17.32
CA LEU A 350 -2.70 24.84 -17.45
C LEU A 350 -1.75 25.29 -18.58
N LYS A 351 -2.28 25.77 -19.71
CA LYS A 351 -1.45 26.26 -20.83
C LYS A 351 -0.86 27.65 -20.56
N GLU A 352 -1.62 28.59 -19.99
CA GLU A 352 -1.18 29.98 -19.79
C GLU A 352 -0.40 30.20 -18.50
N LYS A 353 -0.78 29.51 -17.40
CA LYS A 353 -0.24 29.73 -16.05
C LYS A 353 -0.13 28.43 -15.26
N PRO A 354 0.63 27.42 -15.72
CA PRO A 354 0.70 26.08 -15.11
C PRO A 354 1.04 26.07 -13.61
N TYR A 355 1.81 27.05 -13.14
CA TYR A 355 2.22 27.18 -11.74
C TYR A 355 1.26 28.00 -10.86
N ASP A 356 0.12 28.44 -11.39
CA ASP A 356 -0.90 29.11 -10.57
C ASP A 356 -1.46 28.13 -9.55
N ARG A 357 -1.58 28.57 -8.29
CA ARG A 357 -2.08 27.73 -7.18
C ARG A 357 -3.62 27.62 -7.19
N ARG A 358 -4.29 28.31 -8.12
CA ARG A 358 -5.75 28.46 -8.24
C ARG A 358 -6.37 27.63 -9.35
N ILE A 359 -5.63 26.70 -9.96
CA ILE A 359 -6.18 25.78 -10.98
C ILE A 359 -7.09 24.75 -10.27
N ILE A 360 -8.33 25.17 -10.04
CA ILE A 360 -9.35 24.44 -9.29
C ILE A 360 -10.60 24.30 -10.16
N MET A 361 -11.24 23.15 -10.04
CA MET A 361 -12.42 22.73 -10.77
C MET A 361 -13.45 22.27 -9.72
N SER A 362 -14.53 23.02 -9.50
CA SER A 362 -15.56 22.68 -8.50
C SER A 362 -16.90 22.40 -9.16
N ALA A 363 -17.45 21.22 -8.90
CA ALA A 363 -18.86 20.91 -9.20
C ALA A 363 -19.80 21.45 -8.12
N TRP A 364 -19.29 21.81 -6.93
CA TRP A 364 -20.13 22.28 -5.83
C TRP A 364 -20.52 23.75 -5.98
N ASN A 365 -21.76 24.00 -6.40
CA ASN A 365 -22.35 25.34 -6.52
C ASN A 365 -23.63 25.43 -5.66
N PRO A 366 -23.57 26.07 -4.47
CA PRO A 366 -24.70 26.17 -3.54
C PRO A 366 -25.99 26.78 -4.12
N LYS A 367 -25.89 27.69 -5.10
CA LYS A 367 -27.04 28.33 -5.75
C LYS A 367 -27.83 27.34 -6.62
N ASP A 368 -27.12 26.39 -7.22
CA ASP A 368 -27.70 25.45 -8.19
C ASP A 368 -27.91 24.04 -7.61
N LEU A 369 -27.48 23.75 -6.38
CA LEU A 369 -27.78 22.48 -5.69
C LEU A 369 -29.27 22.07 -5.74
N PRO A 370 -30.27 22.97 -5.56
CA PRO A 370 -31.68 22.60 -5.65
C PRO A 370 -32.15 22.22 -7.06
N LYS A 371 -31.34 22.47 -8.09
CA LYS A 371 -31.61 22.14 -9.51
C LYS A 371 -30.87 20.89 -9.99
N MET A 372 -30.08 20.26 -9.13
CA MET A 372 -29.23 19.13 -9.49
C MET A 372 -29.92 17.80 -9.15
N ALA A 373 -29.88 16.87 -10.10
CA ALA A 373 -30.38 15.50 -9.94
C ALA A 373 -29.87 14.78 -8.67
N LEU A 374 -28.59 14.98 -8.38
CA LEU A 374 -27.95 14.52 -7.17
C LEU A 374 -26.83 15.51 -6.82
N PRO A 375 -26.76 16.02 -5.57
CA PRO A 375 -25.67 16.89 -5.15
C PRO A 375 -24.29 16.22 -5.39
N PRO A 376 -23.32 16.90 -6.04
CA PRO A 376 -22.04 16.33 -6.43
C PRO A 376 -21.32 15.57 -5.32
N CYS A 377 -20.93 14.32 -5.57
CA CYS A 377 -20.18 13.50 -4.62
C CYS A 377 -18.70 13.89 -4.62
N HIS A 378 -18.05 13.90 -5.79
CA HIS A 378 -16.73 14.50 -5.98
C HIS A 378 -16.91 16.00 -6.22
N MET A 379 -16.69 16.78 -5.15
CA MET A 379 -17.07 18.20 -5.07
C MET A 379 -16.13 19.09 -5.86
N PHE A 380 -14.82 18.88 -5.74
CA PHE A 380 -13.81 19.68 -6.41
C PHE A 380 -12.52 18.90 -6.63
N ALA A 381 -11.74 19.35 -7.61
CA ALA A 381 -10.37 18.91 -7.85
C ALA A 381 -9.45 20.12 -8.02
N GLN A 382 -8.22 20.01 -7.50
CA GLN A 382 -7.14 20.97 -7.68
C GLN A 382 -6.04 20.32 -8.52
N PHE A 383 -5.53 21.07 -9.48
CA PHE A 383 -4.42 20.65 -10.34
C PHE A 383 -3.14 21.36 -9.91
N TYR A 384 -2.01 20.65 -10.04
CA TYR A 384 -0.71 21.12 -9.61
C TYR A 384 0.37 20.70 -10.61
N VAL A 385 1.14 21.66 -11.11
CA VAL A 385 2.26 21.41 -12.04
C VAL A 385 3.59 21.62 -11.31
N ALA A 386 4.44 20.59 -11.31
CA ALA A 386 5.83 20.66 -10.83
C ALA A 386 6.71 19.76 -11.67
N ASN A 387 7.97 20.15 -11.92
CA ASN A 387 8.94 19.37 -12.72
C ASN A 387 8.45 18.98 -14.14
N GLY A 388 7.48 19.72 -14.68
CA GLY A 388 6.82 19.41 -15.95
C GLY A 388 5.74 18.32 -15.87
N GLU A 389 5.42 17.82 -14.66
CA GLU A 389 4.38 16.83 -14.40
C GLU A 389 3.10 17.48 -13.86
N LEU A 390 1.94 17.00 -14.33
CA LEU A 390 0.61 17.39 -13.87
C LEU A 390 0.07 16.37 -12.85
N SER A 391 -0.20 16.83 -11.63
CA SER A 391 -0.91 16.08 -10.59
C SER A 391 -2.31 16.63 -10.34
N CYS A 392 -3.21 15.79 -9.83
CA CYS A 392 -4.58 16.15 -9.47
C CYS A 392 -4.90 15.67 -8.05
N GLN A 393 -5.46 16.54 -7.21
CA GLN A 393 -6.06 16.18 -5.93
C GLN A 393 -7.57 16.41 -5.98
N MET A 394 -8.38 15.36 -5.81
CA MET A 394 -9.84 15.41 -5.81
C MET A 394 -10.40 15.18 -4.41
N TYR A 395 -11.40 15.99 -4.01
CA TYR A 395 -12.14 15.82 -2.77
C TYR A 395 -13.56 15.29 -3.01
N GLN A 396 -13.89 14.17 -2.36
CA GLN A 396 -15.18 13.51 -2.43
C GLN A 396 -15.88 13.49 -1.07
N ARG A 397 -17.00 14.21 -0.93
CA ARG A 397 -17.74 14.30 0.36
C ARG A 397 -18.33 12.98 0.83
N SER A 398 -18.66 12.09 -0.10
CA SER A 398 -19.37 10.84 0.16
C SER A 398 -18.94 9.83 -0.90
N ALA A 399 -18.38 8.71 -0.43
CA ALA A 399 -17.67 7.75 -1.26
C ALA A 399 -18.08 6.32 -0.91
N ASP A 400 -18.94 5.75 -1.76
CA ASP A 400 -19.25 4.32 -1.72
C ASP A 400 -18.03 3.52 -2.17
N LEU A 401 -17.44 2.78 -1.24
CA LEU A 401 -16.28 1.93 -1.48
C LEU A 401 -16.64 0.68 -2.31
N GLY A 402 -17.91 0.28 -2.35
CA GLY A 402 -18.41 -0.85 -3.13
C GLY A 402 -18.35 -0.61 -4.64
N LEU A 403 -19.09 0.39 -5.11
CA LEU A 403 -19.25 0.72 -6.52
C LEU A 403 -18.57 2.04 -6.90
N GLY A 404 -18.83 3.13 -6.18
CA GLY A 404 -18.42 4.48 -6.58
C GLY A 404 -16.90 4.69 -6.69
N VAL A 405 -16.16 4.42 -5.62
CA VAL A 405 -14.71 4.72 -5.52
C VAL A 405 -13.86 4.11 -6.63
N PRO A 406 -14.01 2.82 -7.02
CA PRO A 406 -13.33 2.24 -8.18
C PRO A 406 -13.50 3.04 -9.48
N PHE A 407 -14.70 3.55 -9.75
CA PHE A 407 -14.96 4.41 -10.91
C PHE A 407 -14.38 5.81 -10.70
N ASN A 408 -14.48 6.38 -9.51
CA ASN A 408 -13.96 7.72 -9.23
C ASN A 408 -12.43 7.80 -9.35
N ILE A 409 -11.70 6.76 -8.92
CA ILE A 409 -10.25 6.64 -9.09
C ILE A 409 -9.91 6.66 -10.59
N ALA A 410 -10.51 5.76 -11.37
CA ALA A 410 -10.22 5.65 -12.80
C ALA A 410 -10.65 6.91 -13.59
N SER A 411 -11.79 7.53 -13.24
CA SER A 411 -12.32 8.72 -13.90
C SER A 411 -11.40 9.94 -13.74
N TYR A 412 -10.96 10.25 -12.51
CA TYR A 412 -10.08 11.40 -12.27
C TYR A 412 -8.62 11.11 -12.66
N ALA A 413 -8.16 9.86 -12.59
CA ALA A 413 -6.89 9.46 -13.19
C ALA A 413 -6.90 9.68 -14.72
N LEU A 414 -7.98 9.27 -15.41
CA LEU A 414 -8.14 9.46 -16.85
C LEU A 414 -8.19 10.94 -17.22
N LEU A 415 -9.00 11.74 -16.51
CA LEU A 415 -9.05 13.19 -16.68
C LEU A 415 -7.66 13.82 -16.53
N THR A 416 -6.88 13.42 -15.52
CA THR A 416 -5.52 13.93 -15.30
C THR A 416 -4.57 13.53 -16.43
N CYS A 417 -4.64 12.29 -16.90
CA CYS A 417 -3.85 11.80 -18.03
C CYS A 417 -4.17 12.55 -19.35
N LEU A 418 -5.45 12.84 -19.60
CA LEU A 418 -5.91 13.59 -20.78
C LEU A 418 -5.53 15.06 -20.70
N LEU A 419 -5.74 15.71 -19.56
CA LEU A 419 -5.30 17.09 -19.33
C LEU A 419 -3.77 17.21 -19.50
N ALA A 420 -2.99 16.24 -19.02
CA ALA A 420 -1.55 16.21 -19.22
C ALA A 420 -1.21 16.12 -20.72
N HIS A 421 -1.83 15.18 -21.45
CA HIS A 421 -1.64 14.99 -22.89
C HIS A 421 -1.94 16.26 -23.69
N VAL A 422 -3.16 16.82 -23.59
CA VAL A 422 -3.58 18.00 -24.39
C VAL A 422 -2.89 19.30 -24.00
N THR A 423 -2.11 19.31 -22.90
CA THR A 423 -1.28 20.45 -22.46
C THR A 423 0.22 20.23 -22.67
N GLY A 424 0.65 19.06 -23.15
CA GLY A 424 2.06 18.71 -23.33
C GLY A 424 2.82 18.47 -22.01
N LEU A 425 2.10 18.28 -20.90
CA LEU A 425 2.68 17.96 -19.59
C LEU A 425 2.87 16.45 -19.41
N LYS A 426 3.83 16.07 -18.57
CA LYS A 426 3.99 14.69 -18.11
C LYS A 426 2.90 14.33 -17.10
N ARG A 427 2.64 13.04 -16.93
CA ARG A 427 1.68 12.53 -15.93
C ARG A 427 2.33 12.51 -14.54
N GLY A 428 1.68 13.08 -13.53
CA GLY A 428 2.13 13.09 -12.14
C GLY A 428 1.37 12.09 -11.26
N ASP A 429 0.80 12.57 -10.16
CA ASP A 429 0.00 11.77 -9.23
C ASP A 429 -1.49 12.11 -9.28
N PHE A 430 -2.35 11.12 -9.04
CA PHE A 430 -3.74 11.33 -8.63
C PHE A 430 -3.88 11.09 -7.12
N VAL A 431 -4.43 12.06 -6.39
CA VAL A 431 -4.70 11.99 -4.95
C VAL A 431 -6.20 12.06 -4.71
N HIS A 432 -6.76 11.04 -4.09
CA HIS A 432 -8.19 10.93 -3.77
C HIS A 432 -8.38 11.19 -2.27
N VAL A 433 -8.96 12.35 -1.93
CA VAL A 433 -9.32 12.72 -0.56
C VAL A 433 -10.81 12.47 -0.36
N ILE A 434 -11.18 11.80 0.72
CA ILE A 434 -12.56 11.39 1.00
C ILE A 434 -13.03 11.95 2.35
N GLY A 435 -14.24 12.52 2.34
CA GLY A 435 -15.03 12.84 3.53
C GLY A 435 -15.63 11.56 4.14
N ASP A 436 -16.87 11.22 3.79
CA ASP A 436 -17.53 10.01 4.31
C ASP A 436 -17.25 8.78 3.45
N ALA A 437 -16.22 8.01 3.82
CA ALA A 437 -15.86 6.73 3.21
C ALA A 437 -16.74 5.63 3.79
N HIS A 438 -17.58 4.99 2.98
CA HIS A 438 -18.58 4.06 3.48
C HIS A 438 -18.75 2.80 2.62
N VAL A 439 -19.25 1.74 3.27
CA VAL A 439 -19.66 0.47 2.67
C VAL A 439 -21.13 0.25 3.03
N TYR A 440 -21.99 0.03 2.03
CA TYR A 440 -23.36 -0.40 2.26
C TYR A 440 -23.41 -1.80 2.88
N ASN A 441 -24.34 -2.03 3.80
CA ASN A 441 -24.43 -3.31 4.53
C ASN A 441 -24.62 -4.52 3.60
N ASN A 442 -25.34 -4.36 2.48
CA ASN A 442 -25.52 -5.41 1.46
C ASN A 442 -24.26 -5.69 0.61
N HIS A 443 -23.24 -4.82 0.63
CA HIS A 443 -21.97 -5.03 -0.08
C HIS A 443 -20.89 -5.72 0.76
N VAL A 444 -21.07 -5.84 2.09
CA VAL A 444 -20.02 -6.36 3.00
C VAL A 444 -19.53 -7.76 2.61
N THR A 445 -20.43 -8.66 2.21
CA THR A 445 -20.05 -10.03 1.78
C THR A 445 -19.23 -10.00 0.48
N ALA A 446 -19.68 -9.21 -0.51
CA ALA A 446 -19.03 -9.05 -1.80
C ALA A 446 -17.64 -8.40 -1.67
N LEU A 447 -17.49 -7.41 -0.79
CA LEU A 447 -16.21 -6.78 -0.50
C LEU A 447 -15.27 -7.68 0.31
N ARG A 448 -15.80 -8.53 1.20
CA ARG A 448 -14.99 -9.58 1.86
C ARG A 448 -14.44 -10.61 0.86
N GLU A 449 -15.19 -10.94 -0.19
CA GLU A 449 -14.67 -11.72 -1.32
C GLU A 449 -13.59 -10.95 -2.09
N GLN A 450 -13.77 -9.65 -2.32
CA GLN A 450 -12.73 -8.83 -2.97
C GLN A 450 -11.42 -8.79 -2.16
N LEU A 451 -11.51 -8.74 -0.83
CA LEU A 451 -10.37 -8.69 0.10
C LEU A 451 -9.54 -9.99 0.19
N THR A 452 -9.98 -11.10 -0.41
CA THR A 452 -9.17 -12.33 -0.51
C THR A 452 -8.35 -12.42 -1.80
N ARG A 453 -8.55 -11.48 -2.73
CA ARG A 453 -7.92 -11.47 -4.04
C ARG A 453 -6.67 -10.59 -4.01
N GLU A 454 -5.51 -11.15 -4.35
CA GLU A 454 -4.26 -10.40 -4.47
C GLU A 454 -4.32 -9.46 -5.69
N PRO A 455 -3.91 -8.17 -5.58
CA PRO A 455 -3.83 -7.26 -6.71
C PRO A 455 -2.92 -7.78 -7.82
N LEU A 456 -3.40 -7.71 -9.06
CA LEU A 456 -2.58 -7.86 -10.25
C LEU A 456 -1.97 -6.51 -10.62
N LEU A 457 -0.97 -6.51 -11.50
CA LEU A 457 -0.37 -5.27 -12.00
C LEU A 457 -1.40 -4.38 -12.71
N PHE A 458 -1.46 -3.11 -12.31
CA PHE A 458 -2.19 -2.08 -13.05
C PHE A 458 -1.78 -2.01 -14.55
N PRO A 459 -2.75 -1.76 -15.46
CA PRO A 459 -2.49 -1.63 -16.89
C PRO A 459 -1.70 -0.35 -17.23
N GLN A 460 -1.27 -0.22 -18.49
CA GLN A 460 -0.82 1.06 -19.03
C GLN A 460 -1.96 1.71 -19.82
N LEU A 461 -2.14 3.03 -19.69
CA LEU A 461 -3.03 3.82 -20.53
C LEU A 461 -2.24 4.51 -21.64
N ARG A 462 -2.55 4.16 -22.89
CA ARG A 462 -2.14 4.93 -24.07
C ARG A 462 -3.29 5.80 -24.54
N ILE A 463 -2.93 6.99 -25.03
CA ILE A 463 -3.83 7.99 -25.61
C ILE A 463 -3.27 8.24 -27.01
N SER A 464 -4.13 8.25 -28.03
CA SER A 464 -3.75 8.55 -29.42
C SER A 464 -3.15 9.95 -29.54
N ASP A 465 -2.00 10.08 -30.22
CA ASP A 465 -1.35 11.38 -30.48
C ASP A 465 -2.20 12.33 -31.35
N ALA A 466 -3.30 11.84 -31.93
CA ALA A 466 -4.28 12.67 -32.64
C ALA A 466 -5.17 13.51 -31.69
N VAL A 467 -5.21 13.20 -30.38
CA VAL A 467 -6.07 13.87 -29.39
C VAL A 467 -5.47 15.23 -29.01
N THR A 468 -5.77 16.25 -29.81
CA THR A 468 -5.34 17.64 -29.52
C THR A 468 -6.26 18.38 -28.54
N SER A 469 -7.46 17.84 -28.29
CA SER A 469 -8.54 18.45 -27.52
C SER A 469 -9.25 17.42 -26.63
N ILE A 470 -9.72 17.81 -25.44
CA ILE A 470 -10.45 16.86 -24.55
C ILE A 470 -11.90 16.68 -25.00
N GLU A 471 -12.44 17.69 -25.69
CA GLU A 471 -13.73 17.73 -26.39
C GLU A 471 -13.89 16.61 -27.44
N GLU A 472 -12.78 16.26 -28.11
CA GLU A 472 -12.76 15.40 -29.31
C GLU A 472 -12.33 13.97 -28.99
N CYS A 473 -11.86 13.70 -27.76
CA CYS A 473 -11.38 12.40 -27.35
C CYS A 473 -12.52 11.38 -27.24
N THR A 474 -12.39 10.26 -27.97
CA THR A 474 -13.35 9.16 -27.92
C THR A 474 -12.76 7.92 -27.22
N PHE A 475 -13.59 6.91 -26.96
CA PHE A 475 -13.10 5.60 -26.49
C PHE A 475 -12.23 4.85 -27.50
N ALA A 476 -12.23 5.23 -28.79
CA ALA A 476 -11.34 4.63 -29.78
C ALA A 476 -9.89 5.13 -29.64
N ASP A 477 -9.71 6.32 -29.05
CA ASP A 477 -8.41 6.96 -28.83
C ASP A 477 -7.69 6.48 -27.56
N LEU A 478 -8.33 5.60 -26.77
CA LEU A 478 -7.87 5.15 -25.46
C LEU A 478 -7.62 3.64 -25.43
N GLU A 479 -6.35 3.24 -25.35
CA GLU A 479 -5.94 1.83 -25.24
C GLU A 479 -5.46 1.49 -23.82
N LEU A 480 -6.06 0.46 -23.20
CA LEU A 480 -5.56 -0.15 -21.97
C LEU A 480 -4.69 -1.37 -22.29
N VAL A 481 -3.37 -1.19 -22.24
CA VAL A 481 -2.41 -2.24 -22.52
C VAL A 481 -2.20 -3.09 -21.27
N GLY A 482 -2.39 -4.41 -21.43
CA GLY A 482 -2.08 -5.39 -20.39
C GLY A 482 -3.09 -5.46 -19.23
N TYR A 483 -4.29 -4.91 -19.35
CA TYR A 483 -5.30 -5.02 -18.29
C TYR A 483 -5.71 -6.48 -18.08
N LYS A 484 -5.40 -7.00 -16.88
CA LYS A 484 -5.90 -8.27 -16.36
C LYS A 484 -6.54 -7.98 -15.01
N SER A 485 -7.73 -8.53 -14.78
CA SER A 485 -8.42 -8.45 -13.50
C SER A 485 -8.86 -9.85 -13.06
N HIS A 486 -9.11 -10.01 -11.78
CA HIS A 486 -9.99 -11.05 -11.27
C HIS A 486 -11.42 -10.86 -11.81
N GLY A 487 -12.27 -11.87 -11.65
CA GLY A 487 -13.64 -11.86 -12.17
C GLY A 487 -14.52 -10.73 -11.62
N LYS A 488 -15.67 -10.51 -12.25
CA LYS A 488 -16.69 -9.58 -11.75
C LYS A 488 -17.14 -9.98 -10.35
N ILE A 489 -17.42 -8.98 -9.50
CA ILE A 489 -18.12 -9.14 -8.23
C ILE A 489 -19.44 -8.38 -8.37
N LYS A 490 -20.56 -9.04 -8.15
CA LYS A 490 -21.88 -8.40 -8.25
C LYS A 490 -22.17 -7.64 -6.95
N MET A 491 -22.49 -6.35 -7.08
CA MET A 491 -23.02 -5.48 -6.02
C MET A 491 -24.14 -4.66 -6.64
N ASP A 492 -25.32 -4.67 -6.03
CA ASP A 492 -26.48 -3.91 -6.50
C ASP A 492 -26.41 -2.46 -5.98
N MET A 493 -26.75 -1.46 -6.80
CA MET A 493 -26.77 -0.05 -6.37
C MET A 493 -27.82 0.20 -5.29
N ALA A 494 -27.45 1.01 -4.29
CA ALA A 494 -28.40 1.60 -3.36
C ALA A 494 -29.08 2.81 -4.03
N VAL A 495 -30.39 2.71 -4.27
CA VAL A 495 -31.22 3.77 -4.88
C VAL A 495 -31.70 4.73 -3.79
#